data_AF-A0A2A2N5F2-F1
#
_entry.id   AF-A0A2A2N5F2-F1
#
_cell.length_a   1.000
_cell.length_b   1.000
_cell.length_c   1.000
_cell.angle_alpha   90.00
_cell.angle_beta   90.00
_cell.angle_gamma   90.00
#
_symmetry.space_group_name_H-M   'P 1'
#
loop_
_entity.id
_entity.type
_entity.pdbx_description
1 polymer ?
#
loop_
_entity_poly.entity_id
_entity_poly.type
_entity_poly.pdbx_seq_one_letter_code
_entity_poly.pdbx_strand_id
1 'polypeptide(L)'
;MAIGKKLKNINEENNFFYLTLALIGLLIGGAFVQVVGEGAMEHLLQGFTILTFIVCMASLRFDKNWSRFLYTLLGTWIVVIAIKAVLGIKEMDVVMLALTFAFFFGTFKSIARQILFTGHVNTNKVIGSVALFLLLGLMWAIAYLILLEFSPNSFTGMEAISWGQNFSNAAYFSFVTLTTLGYGDISPLTPLAQVVVYLEAIVGVFYMAIVVSSLVSSNIEHQVNKNG
;
A
#
# COMPACT_ATOMS: atom_id res chain seq x y z
N MET A 1 16.31 -14.63 -18.58
CA MET A 1 16.96 -13.34 -18.93
C MET A 1 16.01 -12.29 -19.55
N ALA A 2 14.68 -12.43 -19.46
CA ALA A 2 13.71 -11.51 -20.08
C ALA A 2 13.16 -10.41 -19.16
N ILE A 3 13.27 -10.56 -17.83
CA ILE A 3 12.70 -9.61 -16.86
C ILE A 3 13.50 -8.29 -16.82
N GLY A 4 14.83 -8.36 -17.03
CA GLY A 4 15.71 -7.18 -16.98
C GLY A 4 15.54 -6.17 -18.13
N LYS A 5 14.93 -6.56 -19.26
CA LYS A 5 14.79 -5.66 -20.43
C LYS A 5 13.54 -4.77 -20.35
N LYS A 6 12.46 -5.21 -19.67
CA LYS A 6 11.24 -4.41 -19.47
C LYS A 6 11.38 -3.32 -18.39
N LEU A 7 12.22 -3.55 -17.38
CA LEU A 7 12.54 -2.53 -16.36
C LEU A 7 13.33 -1.33 -16.92
N LYS A 8 13.90 -1.47 -18.12
CA LYS A 8 14.66 -0.40 -18.82
C LYS A 8 13.76 0.73 -19.36
N ASN A 9 12.43 0.58 -19.32
CA ASN A 9 11.46 1.57 -19.79
C ASN A 9 10.91 2.47 -18.66
N ILE A 10 11.29 2.24 -17.40
CA ILE A 10 10.83 3.09 -16.29
C ILE A 10 11.73 4.33 -16.21
N ASN A 11 11.13 5.51 -16.40
CA ASN A 11 11.79 6.81 -16.34
C ASN A 11 11.00 7.76 -15.42
N GLU A 12 11.48 9.00 -15.26
CA GLU A 12 10.84 10.00 -14.38
C GLU A 12 9.45 10.46 -14.88
N GLU A 13 9.09 10.14 -16.11
CA GLU A 13 7.81 10.52 -16.72
C GLU A 13 6.72 9.47 -16.49
N ASN A 14 7.08 8.21 -16.19
CA ASN A 14 6.14 7.10 -16.09
C ASN A 14 6.30 6.23 -14.83
N ASN A 15 7.23 6.57 -13.94
CA ASN A 15 7.48 5.80 -12.73
C ASN A 15 6.23 5.61 -11.85
N PHE A 16 5.45 6.66 -11.62
CA PHE A 16 4.25 6.58 -10.79
C PHE A 16 3.16 5.76 -11.45
N PHE A 17 3.11 5.72 -12.78
CA PHE A 17 2.19 4.84 -13.51
C PHE A 17 2.46 3.36 -13.23
N TYR A 18 3.72 2.92 -13.34
CA TYR A 18 4.08 1.54 -13.04
C TYR A 18 3.83 1.16 -11.59
N LEU A 19 4.14 2.08 -10.66
CA LEU A 19 3.83 1.87 -9.25
C LEU A 19 2.32 1.74 -9.01
N THR A 20 1.51 2.63 -9.58
CA THR A 20 0.04 2.58 -9.47
C THR A 20 -0.49 1.25 -9.99
N LEU A 21 0.00 0.80 -11.16
CA LEU A 21 -0.40 -0.47 -11.75
C LEU A 21 -0.02 -1.66 -10.85
N ALA A 22 1.13 -1.63 -10.19
CA ALA A 22 1.53 -2.68 -9.25
C ALA A 22 0.64 -2.70 -8.00
N LEU A 23 0.29 -1.54 -7.44
CA LEU A 23 -0.62 -1.45 -6.29
C LEU A 23 -2.04 -1.93 -6.64
N ILE A 24 -2.55 -1.55 -7.81
CA ILE A 24 -3.83 -2.08 -8.35
C ILE A 24 -3.72 -3.59 -8.55
N GLY A 25 -2.61 -4.06 -9.12
CA GLY A 25 -2.35 -5.49 -9.32
C GLY A 25 -2.35 -6.27 -8.01
N LEU A 26 -1.83 -5.70 -6.91
CA LEU A 26 -1.89 -6.29 -5.59
C LEU A 26 -3.34 -6.39 -5.06
N LEU A 27 -4.13 -5.33 -5.21
CA LEU A 27 -5.54 -5.32 -4.78
C LEU A 27 -6.39 -6.32 -5.57
N ILE A 28 -6.25 -6.31 -6.90
CA ILE A 28 -6.91 -7.26 -7.79
C ILE A 28 -6.44 -8.69 -7.48
N GLY A 29 -5.13 -8.85 -7.27
CA GLY A 29 -4.52 -10.10 -6.85
C GLY A 29 -5.24 -10.66 -5.63
N GLY A 30 -5.38 -9.88 -4.56
CA GLY A 30 -6.14 -10.28 -3.36
C GLY A 30 -7.56 -10.72 -3.63
N ALA A 31 -8.31 -9.97 -4.46
CA ALA A 31 -9.71 -10.33 -4.76
C ALA A 31 -9.83 -11.68 -5.47
N PHE A 32 -8.93 -11.99 -6.42
CA PHE A 32 -8.92 -13.29 -7.11
C PHE A 32 -8.58 -14.45 -6.17
N VAL A 33 -7.92 -14.17 -5.07
CA VAL A 33 -7.43 -15.21 -4.20
C VAL A 33 -8.58 -15.88 -3.41
N GLN A 34 -9.72 -15.23 -3.21
CA GLN A 34 -10.92 -15.87 -2.62
C GLN A 34 -11.50 -17.00 -3.48
N VAL A 35 -11.07 -17.12 -4.73
CA VAL A 35 -11.50 -18.17 -5.69
C VAL A 35 -10.51 -19.34 -5.73
N VAL A 36 -9.30 -19.18 -5.18
CA VAL A 36 -8.23 -20.18 -5.24
C VAL A 36 -8.12 -20.85 -3.87
N GLY A 37 -8.11 -22.19 -3.83
CA GLY A 37 -8.15 -22.97 -2.59
C GLY A 37 -7.11 -22.59 -1.52
N GLU A 38 -7.40 -22.95 -0.27
CA GLU A 38 -6.81 -22.43 0.98
C GLU A 38 -5.26 -22.36 1.03
N GLY A 39 -4.55 -23.30 0.41
CA GLY A 39 -3.08 -23.36 0.46
C GLY A 39 -2.34 -22.50 -0.57
N ALA A 40 -2.94 -22.19 -1.72
CA ALA A 40 -2.30 -21.37 -2.76
C ALA A 40 -2.53 -19.87 -2.54
N MET A 41 -3.47 -19.52 -1.65
CA MET A 41 -3.92 -18.15 -1.42
C MET A 41 -2.80 -17.24 -0.92
N GLU A 42 -2.14 -17.65 0.16
CA GLU A 42 -1.10 -16.85 0.79
C GLU A 42 0.13 -16.68 -0.12
N HIS A 43 0.55 -17.75 -0.81
CA HIS A 43 1.72 -17.71 -1.69
C HIS A 43 1.52 -16.81 -2.91
N LEU A 44 0.30 -16.78 -3.48
CA LEU A 44 -0.03 -15.87 -4.57
C LEU A 44 0.05 -14.40 -4.11
N LEU A 45 -0.55 -14.09 -2.96
CA LEU A 45 -0.47 -12.75 -2.35
C LEU A 45 0.96 -12.32 -2.02
N GLN A 46 1.77 -13.24 -1.49
CA GLN A 46 3.19 -12.99 -1.28
C GLN A 46 3.89 -12.66 -2.61
N GLY A 47 3.60 -13.40 -3.68
CA GLY A 47 4.12 -13.12 -5.02
C GLY A 47 3.75 -11.73 -5.55
N PHE A 48 2.49 -11.32 -5.42
CA PHE A 48 2.06 -9.95 -5.77
C PHE A 48 2.74 -8.89 -4.90
N THR A 49 2.93 -9.15 -3.61
CA THR A 49 3.62 -8.23 -2.69
C THR A 49 5.08 -8.04 -3.07
N ILE A 50 5.80 -9.13 -3.39
CA ILE A 50 7.19 -9.08 -3.88
C ILE A 50 7.25 -8.27 -5.19
N LEU A 51 6.33 -8.54 -6.11
CA LEU A 51 6.27 -7.82 -7.38
C LEU A 51 6.09 -6.32 -7.13
N THR A 52 5.19 -5.94 -6.22
CA THR A 52 4.97 -4.54 -5.83
C THR A 52 6.21 -3.91 -5.20
N PHE A 53 6.93 -4.61 -4.32
CA PHE A 53 8.18 -4.12 -3.75
C PHE A 53 9.27 -3.93 -4.82
N ILE A 54 9.42 -4.87 -5.76
CA ILE A 54 10.37 -4.76 -6.87
C ILE A 54 10.02 -3.56 -7.76
N VAL A 55 8.74 -3.42 -8.15
CA VAL A 55 8.28 -2.30 -8.98
C VAL A 55 8.48 -0.97 -8.25
N CYS A 56 8.19 -0.90 -6.95
CA CYS A 56 8.47 0.28 -6.12
C CYS A 56 9.95 0.68 -6.20
N MET A 57 10.86 -0.26 -5.95
CA MET A 57 12.30 0.01 -5.97
C MET A 57 12.83 0.37 -7.36
N ALA A 58 12.24 -0.16 -8.42
CA ALA A 58 12.59 0.20 -9.78
C ALA A 58 12.00 1.54 -10.24
N SER A 59 10.84 1.92 -9.69
CA SER A 59 10.11 3.13 -10.10
C SER A 59 10.60 4.36 -9.36
N LEU A 60 10.91 4.24 -8.09
CA LEU A 60 11.25 5.38 -7.25
C LEU A 60 12.78 5.55 -7.19
N ARG A 61 13.22 6.76 -7.50
CA ARG A 61 14.61 7.17 -7.32
C ARG A 61 14.79 7.60 -5.87
N PHE A 62 15.47 6.76 -5.10
CA PHE A 62 15.78 7.04 -3.69
C PHE A 62 17.25 7.41 -3.53
N ASP A 63 17.56 8.22 -2.52
CA ASP A 63 18.95 8.41 -2.09
C ASP A 63 19.59 7.08 -1.71
N LYS A 64 20.90 6.96 -1.93
CA LYS A 64 21.65 5.70 -1.75
C LYS A 64 21.45 5.05 -0.36
N ASN A 65 21.25 5.84 0.69
CA ASN A 65 21.03 5.32 2.05
C ASN A 65 19.59 4.83 2.24
N TRP A 66 18.61 5.56 1.72
CA TRP A 66 17.20 5.18 1.81
C TRP A 66 16.89 3.96 0.95
N SER A 67 17.47 3.89 -0.25
CA SER A 67 17.39 2.72 -1.12
C SER A 67 17.94 1.47 -0.42
N ARG A 68 19.11 1.58 0.24
CA ARG A 68 19.71 0.48 1.01
C ARG A 68 18.77 -0.01 2.12
N PHE A 69 18.14 0.90 2.85
CA PHE A 69 17.16 0.56 3.88
C PHE A 69 15.95 -0.23 3.31
N LEU A 70 15.39 0.20 2.18
CA LEU A 70 14.27 -0.51 1.54
C LEU A 70 14.67 -1.89 0.98
N TYR A 71 15.88 -2.02 0.41
CA TYR A 71 16.43 -3.32 0.00
C TYR A 71 16.63 -4.26 1.19
N THR A 72 17.10 -3.73 2.34
CA THR A 72 17.22 -4.55 3.56
C THR A 72 15.86 -5.02 4.05
N LEU A 73 14.82 -4.18 4.02
CA LEU A 73 13.46 -4.59 4.40
C LEU A 73 12.92 -5.71 3.48
N LEU A 74 13.06 -5.58 2.16
CA LEU A 74 12.68 -6.63 1.22
C LEU A 74 13.45 -7.93 1.48
N GLY A 75 14.76 -7.84 1.69
CA GLY A 75 15.60 -9.01 1.98
C GLY A 75 15.15 -9.73 3.25
N THR A 76 14.93 -8.98 4.34
CA THR A 76 14.39 -9.52 5.60
C THR A 76 13.02 -10.15 5.40
N TRP A 77 12.14 -9.51 4.62
CA TRP A 77 10.81 -10.02 4.34
C TRP A 77 10.83 -11.37 3.61
N ILE A 78 11.70 -11.52 2.59
CA ILE A 78 11.91 -12.80 1.89
C ILE A 78 12.47 -13.88 2.83
N VAL A 79 13.41 -13.50 3.70
CA VAL A 79 13.97 -14.43 4.70
C VAL A 79 12.91 -14.92 5.68
N VAL A 80 12.02 -14.04 6.14
CA VAL A 80 10.91 -14.43 7.03
C VAL A 80 9.97 -15.42 6.34
N ILE A 81 9.66 -15.24 5.05
CA ILE A 81 8.89 -16.22 4.28
C ILE A 81 9.59 -17.57 4.21
N ALA A 82 10.89 -17.58 3.91
CA ALA A 82 11.65 -18.82 3.84
C ALA A 82 11.68 -19.54 5.19
N ILE A 83 11.86 -18.80 6.29
CA ILE A 83 11.82 -19.35 7.65
C ILE A 83 10.44 -19.91 7.96
N LYS A 84 9.36 -19.16 7.66
CA LYS A 84 7.97 -19.64 7.84
C LYS A 84 7.73 -20.93 7.06
N ALA A 85 8.19 -21.01 5.81
CA ALA A 85 8.01 -22.18 4.96
C ALA A 85 8.73 -23.44 5.50
N VAL A 86 9.88 -23.27 6.15
CA VAL A 86 10.67 -24.39 6.72
C VAL A 86 10.20 -24.78 8.12
N LEU A 87 9.88 -23.80 8.97
CA LEU A 87 9.59 -24.02 10.39
C LEU A 87 8.09 -24.09 10.72
N GLY A 88 7.21 -23.65 9.82
CA GLY A 88 5.75 -23.68 10.03
C GLY A 88 5.25 -22.76 11.16
N ILE A 89 6.04 -21.77 11.56
CA ILE A 89 5.74 -20.85 12.68
C ILE A 89 4.73 -19.80 12.22
N LYS A 90 3.53 -19.80 12.80
CA LYS A 90 2.44 -18.87 12.45
C LYS A 90 2.72 -17.43 12.89
N GLU A 91 3.47 -17.27 13.97
CA GLU A 91 3.88 -15.98 14.55
C GLU A 91 4.72 -15.13 13.59
N MET A 92 5.24 -15.73 12.51
CA MET A 92 5.92 -15.01 11.43
C MET A 92 4.99 -14.09 10.63
N ASP A 93 3.67 -14.30 10.70
CA ASP A 93 2.68 -13.49 9.97
C ASP A 93 2.68 -12.03 10.42
N VAL A 94 2.70 -11.79 11.73
CA VAL A 94 2.80 -10.45 12.30
C VAL A 94 4.10 -9.76 11.86
N VAL A 95 5.21 -10.51 11.81
CA VAL A 95 6.51 -9.96 11.37
C VAL A 95 6.46 -9.59 9.89
N MET A 96 5.88 -10.43 9.03
CA MET A 96 5.71 -10.13 7.61
C MET A 96 4.83 -8.89 7.40
N LEU A 97 3.69 -8.81 8.10
CA LEU A 97 2.80 -7.66 8.03
C LEU A 97 3.49 -6.38 8.51
N ALA A 98 4.23 -6.42 9.62
CA ALA A 98 4.97 -5.27 10.13
C ALA A 98 6.06 -4.80 9.16
N LEU A 99 6.79 -5.72 8.54
CA LEU A 99 7.78 -5.41 7.50
C LEU A 99 7.12 -4.82 6.25
N THR A 100 5.96 -5.34 5.83
CA THR A 100 5.17 -4.78 4.72
C THR A 100 4.71 -3.36 5.04
N PHE A 101 4.19 -3.13 6.24
CA PHE A 101 3.80 -1.80 6.71
C PHE A 101 4.99 -0.83 6.69
N ALA A 102 6.14 -1.24 7.22
CA ALA A 102 7.35 -0.42 7.24
C ALA A 102 7.83 -0.06 5.82
N PHE A 103 7.77 -1.01 4.89
CA PHE A 103 8.12 -0.77 3.48
C PHE A 103 7.15 0.22 2.82
N PHE A 104 5.84 0.02 3.00
CA PHE A 104 4.82 0.94 2.47
C PHE A 104 4.91 2.32 3.10
N PHE A 105 5.14 2.43 4.40
CA PHE A 105 5.36 3.72 5.07
C PHE A 105 6.60 4.44 4.52
N GLY A 106 7.71 3.71 4.34
CA GLY A 106 8.93 4.27 3.75
C GLY A 106 8.75 4.74 2.31
N THR A 107 7.95 4.00 1.55
CA THR A 107 7.54 4.34 0.18
C THR A 107 6.63 5.57 0.16
N PHE A 108 5.64 5.62 1.05
CA PHE A 108 4.69 6.73 1.19
C PHE A 108 5.43 8.03 1.47
N LYS A 109 6.33 8.02 2.45
CA LYS A 109 7.17 9.19 2.79
C LYS A 109 7.98 9.68 1.58
N SER A 110 8.52 8.76 0.78
CA SER A 110 9.29 9.13 -0.40
C SER A 110 8.43 9.76 -1.48
N ILE A 111 7.27 9.17 -1.79
CA ILE A 111 6.38 9.69 -2.83
C ILE A 111 5.74 11.01 -2.40
N ALA A 112 5.28 11.09 -1.14
CA ALA A 112 4.69 12.31 -0.58
C ALA A 112 5.67 13.48 -0.70
N ARG A 113 6.96 13.25 -0.43
CA ARG A 113 8.02 14.24 -0.65
C ARG A 113 8.15 14.66 -2.11
N GLN A 114 8.10 13.72 -3.06
CA GLN A 114 8.27 13.99 -4.50
C GLN A 114 7.04 14.65 -5.15
N ILE A 115 5.86 14.50 -4.56
CA ILE A 115 4.60 15.01 -5.15
C ILE A 115 4.17 16.30 -4.48
N LEU A 116 4.10 16.33 -3.15
CA LEU A 116 3.54 17.47 -2.42
C LEU A 116 4.52 18.64 -2.28
N PHE A 117 5.83 18.42 -2.43
CA PHE A 117 6.86 19.40 -2.06
C PHE A 117 7.87 19.76 -3.16
N THR A 118 7.75 19.24 -4.38
CA THR A 118 8.72 19.56 -5.45
C THR A 118 8.03 19.86 -6.78
N GLY A 119 8.43 20.94 -7.48
CA GLY A 119 8.23 21.21 -8.92
C GLY A 119 6.79 21.35 -9.46
N HIS A 120 6.67 21.61 -10.77
CA HIS A 120 5.39 21.76 -11.50
C HIS A 120 4.55 20.47 -11.53
N VAL A 121 3.23 20.59 -11.47
CA VAL A 121 2.31 19.44 -11.59
C VAL A 121 2.16 19.03 -13.04
N ASN A 122 2.40 17.75 -13.29
CA ASN A 122 2.19 17.10 -14.58
C ASN A 122 1.31 15.86 -14.39
N THR A 123 0.90 15.23 -15.50
CA THR A 123 0.08 14.00 -15.47
C THR A 123 0.70 12.90 -14.63
N ASN A 124 2.03 12.75 -14.65
CA ASN A 124 2.72 11.73 -13.85
C ASN A 124 2.56 11.96 -12.34
N LYS A 125 2.60 13.22 -11.88
CA LYS A 125 2.31 13.56 -10.47
C LYS A 125 0.85 13.35 -10.09
N VAL A 126 -0.10 13.61 -10.99
CA VAL A 126 -1.50 13.28 -10.76
C VAL A 126 -1.65 11.77 -10.53
N ILE A 127 -1.02 10.95 -11.38
CA ILE A 127 -1.00 9.49 -11.21
C ILE A 127 -0.29 9.10 -9.91
N GLY A 128 0.78 9.79 -9.55
CA GLY A 128 1.46 9.58 -8.27
C GLY A 128 0.60 9.88 -7.05
N SER A 129 -0.29 10.88 -7.12
CA SER A 129 -1.28 11.14 -6.06
C SER A 129 -2.30 10.00 -5.94
N VAL A 130 -2.63 9.33 -7.05
CA VAL A 130 -3.43 8.10 -7.00
C VAL A 130 -2.63 6.97 -6.33
N ALA A 131 -1.36 6.79 -6.68
CA ALA A 131 -0.49 5.80 -6.04
C ALA A 131 -0.37 6.01 -4.52
N LEU A 132 -0.22 7.27 -4.08
CA LEU A 132 -0.19 7.63 -2.65
C LEU A 132 -1.48 7.25 -1.92
N PHE A 133 -2.64 7.47 -2.55
CA PHE A 133 -3.93 7.11 -1.96
C PHE A 133 -4.07 5.59 -1.82
N LEU A 134 -3.70 4.84 -2.87
CA LEU A 134 -3.72 3.38 -2.85
C LEU A 134 -2.77 2.82 -1.77
N LEU A 135 -1.58 3.40 -1.65
CA LEU A 135 -0.59 3.01 -0.65
C LEU A 135 -1.08 3.30 0.77
N LEU A 136 -1.73 4.44 0.98
CA LEU A 136 -2.34 4.81 2.26
C LEU A 136 -3.43 3.81 2.68
N GLY A 137 -4.35 3.46 1.77
CA GLY A 137 -5.36 2.43 2.05
C GLY A 137 -4.74 1.07 2.34
N LEU A 138 -3.73 0.65 1.56
CA LEU A 138 -3.01 -0.59 1.84
C LEU A 138 -2.31 -0.57 3.21
N MET A 139 -1.76 0.56 3.65
CA MET A 139 -1.17 0.66 4.99
C MET A 139 -2.20 0.45 6.11
N TRP A 140 -3.39 1.02 5.99
CA TRP A 140 -4.48 0.79 6.95
C TRP A 140 -5.00 -0.65 6.89
N ALA A 141 -5.13 -1.24 5.71
CA ALA A 141 -5.45 -2.65 5.54
C ALA A 141 -4.46 -3.55 6.31
N ILE A 142 -3.15 -3.30 6.18
CA ILE A 142 -2.13 -4.04 6.94
C ILE A 142 -2.26 -3.77 8.44
N ALA A 143 -2.56 -2.54 8.87
CA ALA A 143 -2.80 -2.24 10.28
C ALA A 143 -3.99 -3.02 10.85
N TYR A 144 -5.06 -3.19 10.07
CA TYR A 144 -6.20 -4.02 10.45
C TYR A 144 -5.87 -5.51 10.56
N LEU A 145 -5.08 -6.03 9.63
CA LEU A 145 -4.60 -7.42 9.71
C LEU A 145 -3.72 -7.63 10.94
N ILE A 146 -2.80 -6.71 11.23
CA ILE A 146 -1.99 -6.77 12.46
C ILE A 146 -2.89 -6.75 13.70
N LEU A 147 -3.90 -5.88 13.73
CA LEU A 147 -4.83 -5.81 14.85
C LEU A 147 -5.62 -7.11 15.03
N LEU A 148 -6.02 -7.76 13.93
CA LEU A 148 -6.76 -9.02 13.95
C LEU A 148 -5.90 -10.17 14.51
N GLU A 149 -4.59 -10.19 14.22
CA GLU A 149 -3.65 -11.17 14.79
C GLU A 149 -3.53 -11.04 16.33
N PHE A 150 -3.57 -9.81 16.86
CA PHE A 150 -3.51 -9.56 18.31
C PHE A 150 -4.87 -9.66 19.01
N SER A 151 -5.95 -9.35 18.29
CA SER A 151 -7.31 -9.29 18.81
C SER A 151 -8.28 -9.91 17.80
N PRO A 152 -8.43 -11.25 17.80
CA PRO A 152 -9.30 -12.00 16.88
C PRO A 152 -10.74 -11.48 16.74
N ASN A 153 -11.29 -10.86 17.79
CA ASN A 153 -12.66 -10.33 17.83
C ASN A 153 -12.71 -8.81 17.61
N SER A 154 -11.72 -8.22 16.92
CA SER A 154 -11.62 -6.77 16.73
C SER A 154 -12.65 -6.20 15.76
N PHE A 155 -13.20 -7.01 14.86
CA PHE A 155 -14.14 -6.58 13.82
C PHE A 155 -15.32 -7.55 13.69
N THR A 156 -16.48 -7.03 13.30
CA THR A 156 -17.54 -7.84 12.68
C THR A 156 -17.22 -8.04 11.20
N GLY A 157 -17.68 -9.15 10.62
CA GLY A 157 -17.52 -9.42 9.17
C GLY A 157 -16.11 -9.85 8.74
N MET A 158 -15.15 -9.94 9.68
CA MET A 158 -13.85 -10.58 9.46
C MET A 158 -13.61 -11.65 10.52
N GLU A 159 -13.35 -12.88 10.08
CA GLU A 159 -13.01 -14.00 10.96
C GLU A 159 -11.51 -14.01 11.26
N ALA A 160 -11.09 -14.59 12.37
CA ALA A 160 -9.68 -14.73 12.73
C ALA A 160 -9.02 -15.91 12.00
N ILE A 161 -8.98 -15.79 10.68
CA ILE A 161 -8.30 -16.69 9.74
C ILE A 161 -6.99 -16.05 9.24
N SER A 162 -6.24 -16.79 8.42
CA SER A 162 -4.94 -16.33 7.93
C SER A 162 -4.99 -14.92 7.32
N TRP A 163 -3.95 -14.12 7.54
CA TRP A 163 -3.86 -12.76 7.00
C TRP A 163 -4.07 -12.71 5.48
N GLY A 164 -3.62 -13.74 4.75
CA GLY A 164 -3.80 -13.85 3.31
C GLY A 164 -5.28 -13.95 2.92
N GLN A 165 -6.06 -14.75 3.65
CA GLN A 165 -7.50 -14.87 3.44
C GLN A 165 -8.24 -13.57 3.78
N ASN A 166 -7.81 -12.89 4.85
CA ASN A 166 -8.41 -11.63 5.26
C ASN A 166 -7.95 -10.40 4.49
N PHE A 167 -6.88 -10.50 3.68
CA PHE A 167 -6.28 -9.36 3.01
C PHE A 167 -7.30 -8.55 2.20
N SER A 168 -8.15 -9.22 1.43
CA SER A 168 -9.16 -8.56 0.60
C SER A 168 -10.24 -7.88 1.43
N ASN A 169 -10.66 -8.49 2.53
CA ASN A 169 -11.65 -7.91 3.45
C ASN A 169 -11.07 -6.69 4.17
N ALA A 170 -9.82 -6.77 4.63
CA ALA A 170 -9.12 -5.66 5.27
C ALA A 170 -8.87 -4.49 4.30
N ALA A 171 -8.47 -4.80 3.05
CA ALA A 171 -8.32 -3.80 2.00
C ALA A 171 -9.65 -3.14 1.65
N TYR A 172 -10.70 -3.94 1.45
CA TYR A 172 -12.06 -3.44 1.21
C TYR A 172 -12.51 -2.51 2.35
N PHE A 173 -12.40 -2.96 3.61
CA PHE A 173 -12.80 -2.16 4.77
C PHE A 173 -12.02 -0.85 4.87
N SER A 174 -10.71 -0.88 4.61
CA SER A 174 -9.88 0.33 4.56
C SER A 174 -10.35 1.29 3.47
N PHE A 175 -10.48 0.85 2.22
CA PHE A 175 -10.89 1.77 1.15
C PHE A 175 -12.30 2.31 1.35
N VAL A 176 -13.25 1.50 1.83
CA VAL A 176 -14.61 1.94 2.17
C VAL A 176 -14.61 2.98 3.28
N THR A 177 -13.72 2.84 4.27
CA THR A 177 -13.56 3.81 5.37
C THR A 177 -12.88 5.09 4.90
N LEU A 178 -11.75 4.96 4.19
CA LEU A 178 -10.93 6.06 3.68
C LEU A 178 -11.70 6.94 2.67
N THR A 179 -12.60 6.34 1.90
CA THR A 179 -13.48 7.04 0.95
C THR A 179 -14.79 7.52 1.59
N THR A 180 -14.99 7.30 2.89
CA THR A 180 -16.21 7.65 3.64
C THR A 180 -17.49 6.96 3.13
N LEU A 181 -17.35 5.86 2.40
CA LEU A 181 -18.47 5.12 1.82
C LEU A 181 -19.27 4.35 2.89
N GLY A 182 -18.57 3.66 3.79
CA GLY A 182 -19.14 3.11 5.03
C GLY A 182 -20.35 2.17 4.86
N TYR A 183 -20.25 1.10 4.05
CA TYR A 183 -21.35 0.15 3.85
C TYR A 183 -21.86 -0.51 5.15
N GLY A 184 -21.00 -0.67 6.15
CA GLY A 184 -21.36 -1.17 7.49
C GLY A 184 -21.39 -2.69 7.63
N ASP A 185 -20.95 -3.41 6.61
CA ASP A 185 -20.77 -4.87 6.58
C ASP A 185 -19.56 -5.35 7.40
N ILE A 186 -18.51 -4.54 7.49
CA ILE A 186 -17.40 -4.69 8.44
C ILE A 186 -17.38 -3.48 9.38
N SER A 187 -17.29 -3.72 10.68
CA SER A 187 -17.24 -2.64 11.68
C SER A 187 -16.39 -2.99 12.90
N PRO A 188 -15.70 -2.00 13.53
CA PRO A 188 -14.84 -2.25 14.67
C PRO A 188 -15.64 -2.55 15.94
N LEU A 189 -15.26 -3.60 16.66
CA LEU A 189 -15.88 -4.02 17.92
C LEU A 189 -15.11 -3.59 19.15
N THR A 190 -13.78 -3.58 19.09
CA THR A 190 -12.94 -3.27 20.25
C THR A 190 -12.59 -1.78 20.30
N PRO A 191 -12.35 -1.21 21.49
CA PRO A 191 -11.94 0.20 21.60
C PRO A 191 -10.69 0.53 20.78
N LEU A 192 -9.71 -0.38 20.74
CA LEU A 192 -8.50 -0.20 19.94
C LEU A 192 -8.82 -0.19 18.44
N ALA A 193 -9.69 -1.08 17.96
CA ALA A 193 -10.13 -1.08 16.57
C ALA A 193 -10.86 0.22 16.19
N GLN A 194 -11.74 0.71 17.08
CA GLN A 194 -12.44 1.98 16.88
C GLN A 194 -11.47 3.15 16.73
N VAL A 195 -10.42 3.18 17.56
CA VAL A 195 -9.35 4.19 17.47
C VAL A 195 -8.66 4.18 16.11
N VAL A 196 -8.24 2.99 15.64
CA VAL A 196 -7.59 2.86 14.33
C VAL A 196 -8.53 3.33 13.21
N VAL A 197 -9.81 2.95 13.26
CA VAL A 197 -10.80 3.28 12.22
C VAL A 197 -11.11 4.78 12.16
N TYR A 198 -11.36 5.45 13.28
CA TYR A 198 -11.63 6.89 13.21
C TYR A 198 -10.37 7.69 12.83
N LEU A 199 -9.16 7.22 13.19
CA LEU A 199 -7.91 7.83 12.73
C LEU A 199 -7.76 7.69 11.22
N GLU A 200 -8.09 6.52 10.65
CA GLU A 200 -8.13 6.34 9.19
C GLU A 200 -9.12 7.32 8.55
N ALA A 201 -10.33 7.43 9.07
CA ALA A 201 -11.35 8.32 8.51
C ALA A 201 -10.88 9.79 8.50
N ILE A 202 -10.27 10.26 9.60
CA ILE A 202 -9.68 11.61 9.69
C ILE A 202 -8.59 11.78 8.64
N VAL A 203 -7.65 10.83 8.55
CA VAL A 203 -6.54 10.88 7.61
C VAL A 203 -7.03 10.87 6.15
N GLY A 204 -8.07 10.09 5.82
CA GLY A 204 -8.66 10.05 4.48
C GLY A 204 -9.24 11.40 4.04
N VAL A 205 -10.02 12.05 4.90
CA VAL A 205 -10.59 13.38 4.61
C VAL A 205 -9.50 14.43 4.41
N PHE A 206 -8.50 14.48 5.30
CA PHE A 206 -7.40 15.42 5.17
C PHE A 206 -6.54 15.15 3.93
N TYR A 207 -6.31 13.89 3.59
CA TYR A 207 -5.57 13.52 2.39
C TYR A 207 -6.23 14.08 1.13
N MET A 208 -7.54 13.86 0.97
CA MET A 208 -8.31 14.35 -0.16
C MET A 208 -8.23 15.88 -0.26
N ALA A 209 -8.39 16.58 0.87
CA ALA A 209 -8.31 18.04 0.92
C ALA A 209 -6.92 18.57 0.49
N ILE A 210 -5.84 17.99 1.03
CA ILE A 210 -4.45 18.41 0.74
C ILE A 210 -4.11 18.16 -0.72
N VAL A 211 -4.44 16.99 -1.26
CA VAL A 211 -4.13 16.64 -2.65
C VAL A 211 -4.89 17.53 -3.63
N VAL A 212 -6.20 17.72 -3.42
CA VAL A 212 -7.01 18.60 -4.29
C VAL A 212 -6.47 20.03 -4.24
N SER A 213 -6.19 20.57 -3.05
CA SER A 213 -5.61 21.91 -2.91
C SER A 213 -4.27 22.03 -3.63
N SER A 214 -3.36 21.06 -3.46
CA SER A 214 -2.04 21.06 -4.10
C SER A 214 -2.13 21.04 -5.63
N LEU A 215 -3.00 20.19 -6.19
CA LEU A 215 -3.21 20.11 -7.63
C LEU A 215 -3.80 21.42 -8.19
N VAL A 216 -4.79 22.01 -7.53
CA VAL A 216 -5.40 23.28 -7.96
C VAL A 216 -4.39 24.42 -7.91
N SER A 217 -3.66 24.58 -6.80
CA SER A 217 -2.64 25.63 -6.64
C SER A 217 -1.58 25.59 -7.74
N SER A 218 -1.10 24.39 -8.07
CA SER A 218 -0.09 24.23 -9.12
C SER A 218 -0.58 24.59 -10.53
N ASN A 219 -1.87 24.33 -10.83
CA ASN A 219 -2.43 24.62 -12.13
C ASN A 219 -2.62 26.13 -12.34
N ILE A 220 -2.96 26.85 -11.27
CA ILE A 220 -3.06 28.32 -11.27
C ILE A 220 -1.68 28.94 -11.55
N GLU A 221 -0.62 28.48 -10.89
CA GLU A 221 0.74 28.94 -11.10
C GLU A 221 1.20 28.76 -12.57
N HIS A 222 0.86 27.61 -13.17
CA HIS A 222 1.15 27.35 -14.58
C HIS A 222 0.38 28.27 -15.53
N GLN A 223 -0.86 28.65 -15.22
CA GLN A 223 -1.63 29.59 -16.04
C GLN A 223 -1.09 31.03 -15.94
N VAL A 224 -0.68 31.47 -14.75
CA VAL A 224 -0.09 32.79 -14.54
C VAL A 224 1.22 32.93 -15.32
N ASN A 225 2.13 31.94 -15.23
CA ASN A 225 3.39 31.96 -15.98
C ASN A 225 3.23 31.87 -17.52
N LYS A 226 2.08 31.39 -18.01
CA LYS A 226 1.82 31.31 -19.46
C LYS A 226 1.23 32.61 -20.03
N ASN A 227 0.63 33.45 -19.18
CA ASN A 227 -0.10 34.65 -19.57
C ASN A 227 0.61 35.97 -19.20
N GLY A 228 1.75 35.91 -18.48
CA GLY A 228 2.62 37.05 -18.18
C GLY A 228 3.92 36.98 -18.96
#